data_AF-A0A2X1PNH2-F1
#
_entry.id   AF-A0A2X1PNH2-F1
#
_cell.length_a   1.000
_cell.length_b   1.000
_cell.length_c   1.000
_cell.angle_alpha   90.00
_cell.angle_beta   90.00
_cell.angle_gamma   90.00
#
_symmetry.space_group_name_H-M   'P 1'
#
loop_
_entity.id
_entity.type
_entity.pdbx_description
1 polymer ?
#
loop_
_entity_poly.entity_id
_entity_poly.type
_entity_poly.pdbx_seq_one_letter_code
_entity_poly.pdbx_strand_id
1 'polypeptide(L)' 'MKIVRVALAVPLPRLFDYFVPDDVSLQIGMRVLVPFGTQKRVAIVADFPTKSDCRG' A
#
# COMPACT_ATOMS: atom_id res chain seq x y z
N MET A 1 10.22 -10.24 -1.11
CA MET A 1 9.18 -9.34 -0.61
C MET A 1 9.16 -8.14 -1.54
N LYS A 2 7.97 -7.68 -1.94
CA LYS A 2 7.78 -6.49 -2.78
C LYS A 2 7.15 -5.37 -1.95
N ILE A 3 7.41 -4.13 -2.36
CA ILE A 3 6.72 -2.98 -1.80
C ILE A 3 5.54 -2.64 -2.71
N VAL A 4 4.39 -2.40 -2.12
CA VAL A 4 3.23 -1.83 -2.81
C VAL A 4 2.88 -0.49 -2.18
N ARG A 5 2.64 0.50 -3.03
CA ARG A 5 2.18 1.81 -2.61
C ARG A 5 0.69 1.91 -2.88
N VAL A 6 -0.08 2.29 -1.86
CA VAL A 6 -1.54 2.33 -1.92
C VAL A 6 -2.11 3.69 -1.53
N ALA A 7 -3.23 4.04 -2.15
CA ALA A 7 -4.06 5.19 -1.78
C ALA A 7 -5.16 4.73 -0.81
N LEU A 8 -5.22 5.37 0.35
CA LEU A 8 -6.27 5.17 1.36
C LEU A 8 -7.27 6.32 1.34
N ALA A 9 -8.56 6.02 1.48
CA ALA A 9 -9.61 7.01 1.64
C ALA A 9 -9.59 7.61 3.06
N VAL A 10 -8.55 8.38 3.36
CA VAL A 10 -8.33 9.11 4.62
C VAL A 10 -7.96 10.56 4.30
N PRO A 11 -8.20 11.54 5.21
CA PRO A 11 -7.90 12.95 4.97
C PRO A 11 -6.39 13.24 5.14
N LEU A 12 -5.54 12.46 4.47
CA LEU A 12 -4.10 12.64 4.44
C LEU A 12 -3.66 12.65 2.97
N PRO A 13 -3.06 13.74 2.47
CA PRO A 13 -2.65 13.86 1.06
C PRO A 13 -1.33 13.11 0.81
N ARG A 14 -1.28 11.81 1.16
CA ARG A 14 -0.11 10.96 0.95
C ARG A 14 -0.51 9.52 0.63
N LEU A 15 0.39 8.82 -0.03
CA LEU A 15 0.30 7.37 -0.26
C LEU A 15 1.02 6.61 0.86
N PHE A 16 0.72 5.32 0.97
CA PHE A 16 1.24 4.46 2.03
C PHE A 16 1.90 3.23 1.43
N ASP A 17 3.08 2.90 1.93
CA ASP A 17 3.84 1.74 1.47
C ASP A 17 3.59 0.54 2.39
N TYR A 18 3.43 -0.64 1.79
CA TYR A 18 3.26 -1.90 2.48
C TYR A 18 4.17 -2.98 1.89
N PHE A 19 4.61 -3.91 2.72
CA PHE A 19 5.29 -5.12 2.26
C PHE A 19 4.28 -6.18 1.87
N VAL A 20 4.56 -6.85 0.76
CA VAL A 20 3.75 -7.95 0.25
C VAL A 20 4.67 -9.14 -0.08
N PRO A 21 4.25 -10.38 0.21
CA PRO A 21 4.92 -11.59 -0.27
C PRO A 21 5.07 -11.61 -1.80
N ASP A 22 6.14 -12.24 -2.32
CA ASP A 22 6.46 -12.22 -3.76
C ASP A 22 5.46 -13.00 -4.63
N ASP A 23 4.77 -13.96 -4.03
CA ASP A 23 3.76 -14.86 -4.60
C ASP A 23 2.40 -14.18 -4.82
N VAL A 24 2.18 -13.00 -4.23
CA VAL A 24 0.96 -12.23 -4.45
C VAL A 24 1.12 -11.36 -5.70
N SER A 25 0.26 -11.61 -6.68
CA SER A 25 0.15 -10.79 -7.89
C SER A 25 -0.83 -9.65 -7.66
N LEU A 26 -0.35 -8.42 -7.78
CA LEU A 26 -1.14 -7.19 -7.68
C LEU A 26 -0.98 -6.37 -8.96
N GLN A 27 -1.96 -5.52 -9.24
CA GLN A 27 -1.95 -4.58 -10.35
C GLN A 27 -2.40 -3.20 -9.89
N ILE A 28 -1.90 -2.15 -10.55
CA ILE A 28 -2.33 -0.77 -10.30
C ILE A 28 -3.84 -0.66 -10.53
N GLY A 29 -4.55 0.04 -9.65
CA GLY A 29 -6.00 0.17 -9.65
C GLY A 29 -6.75 -0.94 -8.89
N MET A 30 -6.08 -2.03 -8.48
CA MET A 30 -6.73 -3.07 -7.69
C MET A 30 -7.08 -2.58 -6.28
N ARG A 31 -8.22 -3.07 -5.77
CA ARG A 31 -8.61 -2.91 -4.37
C ARG A 31 -7.90 -3.94 -3.51
N VAL A 32 -7.30 -3.49 -2.41
CA VAL A 32 -6.61 -4.34 -1.43
C VAL A 32 -7.08 -4.00 -0.02
N LEU A 33 -7.03 -4.97 0.88
CA LEU A 33 -7.32 -4.77 2.29
C LEU A 33 -5.99 -4.71 3.07
N VAL A 34 -5.71 -3.55 3.67
CA VAL A 34 -4.43 -3.30 4.37
C VAL A 34 -4.66 -2.99 5.85
N PRO A 35 -3.72 -3.34 6.74
CA PRO A 35 -3.76 -2.88 8.13
C PRO A 35 -3.50 -1.36 8.18
N PHE A 36 -4.27 -0.64 8.99
CA PHE A 36 -4.11 0.80 9.19
C PHE A 36 -4.46 1.17 10.63
N GLY A 37 -3.43 1.38 11.46
CA GLY A 37 -3.58 1.48 12.91
C GLY A 37 -4.09 0.16 13.51
N THR A 38 -5.17 0.21 14.29
CA THR A 38 -5.79 -0.96 14.93
C THR A 38 -6.85 -1.65 14.06
N GLN A 39 -7.14 -1.12 12.87
CA GLN A 39 -8.19 -1.63 11.98
C GLN A 39 -7.62 -2.03 10.61
N LYS A 40 -8.47 -2.66 9.78
CA LYS A 40 -8.19 -2.86 8.35
C LYS A 40 -8.95 -1.83 7.52
N ARG A 41 -8.41 -1.43 6.38
CA ARG A 41 -9.06 -0.52 5.42
C ARG A 41 -8.87 -1.00 3.99
N VAL A 42 -9.86 -0.70 3.16
CA VAL A 42 -9.74 -0.87 1.70
C VAL A 42 -8.87 0.27 1.16
N ALA A 43 -7.89 -0.08 0.35
CA ALA A 43 -7.01 0.82 -0.36
C ALA A 43 -6.97 0.47 -1.85
N ILE A 44 -6.45 1.37 -2.67
CA ILE A 44 -6.21 1.15 -4.10
C ILE A 44 -4.72 1.10 -4.36
N VAL A 45 -4.24 0.10 -5.09
CA VAL A 45 -2.84 0.02 -5.52
C VAL A 45 -2.54 1.18 -6.48
N ALA A 46 -1.56 2.00 -6.12
CA ALA A 46 -1.16 3.18 -6.88
C ALA A 46 0.16 2.95 -7.63
N ASP A 47 1.12 2.23 -7.02
CA ASP A 47 2.46 2.05 -7.58
C ASP A 47 3.20 0.84 -6.94
N PHE A 48 4.30 0.41 -7.56
CA PHE A 48 5.21 -0.64 -7.08
C PHE A 48 6.64 -0.11 -6.96
N PRO A 49 6.96 0.65 -5.91
CA PRO A 49 8.27 1.26 -5.77
C PRO A 49 9.34 0.21 -5.43
N THR A 50 10.58 0.44 -5.88
CA THR A 50 11.75 -0.39 -5.53
C THR A 50 12.36 -0.03 -4.16
N LYS A 51 12.01 1.14 -3.60
CA LYS A 51 12.41 1.60 -2.26
C LYS A 51 11.25 2.33 -1.59
N SER A 52 11.04 2.04 -0.30
CA SER A 52 10.14 2.84 0.54
C SER A 52 10.88 4.03 1.11
N ASP A 53 10.20 5.16 1.20
CA ASP A 53 10.70 6.33 1.89
C ASP A 53 10.50 6.15 3.40
N CYS A 54 11.45 5.49 4.04
CA CYS A 54 11.51 5.38 5.48
C CYS A 54 12.03 6.71 6.05
N ARG A 55 11.19 7.74 6.09
CA ARG A 55 11.51 8.96 6.83
C ARG A 55 11.25 8.70 8.32
N GLY A 56 12.32 8.44 9.05
CA GLY A 56 12.35 8.35 10.52
C GLY A 56 12.05 9.69 11.18
#